data_AF-A0AAW3UV25-F1
#
_entry.id   AF-A0AAW3UV25-F1
#
_cell.length_a   1.000
_cell.length_b   1.000
_cell.length_c   1.000
_cell.angle_alpha   90.00
_cell.angle_beta   90.00
_cell.angle_gamma   90.00
#
_symmetry.space_group_name_H-M   'P 1'
#
loop_
_entity.id
_entity.type
_entity.pdbx_description
1 polymer ?
#
loop_
_entity_poly.entity_id
_entity_poly.type
_entity_poly.pdbx_seq_one_letter_code
_entity_poly.pdbx_strand_id
1 'polypeptide(L)' 'MSKLKSLEELFGGRHLDRKIIILFARWYLRYKLSLRDLVEMMVERGLLLAHTTVLHWLRRYTPELVKRCNRSTTGTGRS' A
#
# COMPACT_ATOMS: atom_id res chain seq x y z
N MET A 1 0.06 4.66 25.36
CA MET A 1 0.01 3.53 24.40
C MET A 1 -1.14 3.73 23.43
N SER A 2 -0.95 4.56 22.41
CA SER A 2 -2.01 4.98 21.49
C SER A 2 -2.20 3.95 20.38
N LYS A 3 -3.16 3.06 20.61
CA LYS A 3 -4.12 2.46 19.66
C LYS A 3 -3.70 2.59 18.19
N LEU A 4 -2.76 1.76 17.75
CA LEU A 4 -2.55 1.53 16.33
C LEU A 4 -3.74 0.71 15.86
N LYS A 5 -4.76 1.39 15.30
CA LYS A 5 -5.81 0.72 14.53
C LYS A 5 -5.12 -0.28 13.60
N SER A 6 -5.40 -1.56 13.83
CA SER A 6 -4.85 -2.62 13.00
C SER A 6 -5.22 -2.30 11.55
N LEU A 7 -4.31 -2.55 10.60
CA LEU A 7 -4.63 -2.38 9.16
C LEU A 7 -5.94 -3.11 8.82
N GLU A 8 -6.26 -4.15 9.59
CA GLU A 8 -7.48 -4.95 9.52
C GLU A 8 -8.77 -4.16 9.79
N GLU A 9 -8.78 -3.20 10.72
CA GLU A 9 -9.94 -2.31 10.95
C GLU A 9 -10.10 -1.26 9.83
N LEU A 10 -9.04 -0.96 9.08
CA LEU A 10 -9.03 0.04 8.01
C LEU A 10 -9.63 -0.47 6.68
N PHE A 11 -9.70 -1.79 6.50
CA PHE A 11 -10.19 -2.42 5.26
C PHE A 11 -11.60 -3.03 5.38
N GLY A 12 -12.24 -2.94 6.55
CA GLY A 12 -13.67 -3.22 6.76
C GLY A 12 -14.22 -4.40 5.93
N GLY A 13 -13.76 -5.61 6.21
CA GLY A 13 -14.32 -6.85 5.64
C GLY A 13 -13.86 -7.24 4.22
N ARG A 14 -13.13 -6.39 3.49
CA ARG A 14 -12.63 -6.72 2.14
C ARG A 14 -11.21 -7.29 2.18
N HIS A 15 -11.10 -8.59 2.49
CA HIS A 15 -9.81 -9.27 2.62
C HIS A 15 -9.01 -9.34 1.31
N LEU A 16 -9.68 -9.40 0.15
CA LEU A 16 -9.06 -9.41 -1.18
C LEU A 16 -8.44 -8.05 -1.52
N ASP A 17 -9.16 -6.97 -1.26
CA ASP A 17 -8.75 -5.57 -1.51
C ASP A 17 -7.49 -5.20 -0.71
N ARG A 18 -7.39 -5.68 0.54
CA ARG A 18 -6.26 -5.43 1.43
C ARG A 18 -4.92 -5.93 0.87
N LYS A 19 -4.85 -7.20 0.46
CA LYS A 19 -3.58 -7.80 -0.03
C LYS A 19 -3.08 -7.07 -1.27
N ILE A 20 -4.02 -6.70 -2.14
CA ILE A 20 -3.77 -5.93 -3.36
C ILE A 20 -3.24 -4.54 -2.99
N ILE A 21 -3.93 -3.78 -2.13
CA ILE A 21 -3.52 -2.43 -1.71
C ILE A 21 -2.13 -2.42 -1.09
N ILE A 22 -1.83 -3.38 -0.20
CA ILE A 22 -0.51 -3.47 0.44
C ILE A 22 0.57 -3.79 -0.60
N LEU A 23 0.30 -4.69 -1.54
CA LEU A 23 1.24 -5.02 -2.62
C LEU A 23 1.56 -3.79 -3.48
N PHE A 24 0.52 -3.06 -3.91
CA PHE A 24 0.63 -1.82 -4.68
C PHE A 24 1.48 -0.77 -3.98
N ALA A 25 1.12 -0.44 -2.74
CA ALA A 25 1.83 0.58 -1.98
C ALA A 25 3.28 0.16 -1.69
N ARG A 26 3.53 -1.13 -1.45
CA ARG A 26 4.88 -1.66 -1.30
C ARG A 26 5.70 -1.49 -2.57
N TRP A 27 5.13 -1.78 -3.74
CA TRP A 27 5.82 -1.60 -5.01
C TRP A 27 6.06 -0.13 -5.36
N TYR A 28 5.06 0.73 -5.11
CA TYR A 28 5.21 2.18 -5.25
C TYR A 28 6.37 2.73 -4.40
N LEU A 29 6.43 2.35 -3.13
CA LEU A 29 7.47 2.82 -2.20
C LEU A 29 8.84 2.18 -2.45
N ARG A 30 8.89 0.89 -2.82
CA ARG A 30 10.13 0.11 -2.99
C ARG A 30 10.83 0.40 -4.31
N TYR A 31 10.07 0.52 -5.40
CA TYR A 31 10.61 0.56 -6.77
C TYR A 31 10.42 1.91 -7.48
N LYS A 32 9.87 2.92 -6.80
CA LYS A 32 9.54 4.24 -7.40
C LYS A 32 8.72 4.12 -8.70
N LEU A 33 7.83 3.13 -8.78
CA LEU A 33 7.00 2.90 -9.95
C LEU A 33 5.99 4.03 -10.13
N SER A 34 5.69 4.37 -11.40
CA SER A 34 4.62 5.31 -11.68
C SER A 34 3.25 4.64 -11.47
N LEU A 35 2.22 5.46 -11.29
CA LEU A 35 0.84 4.96 -11.16
C LEU A 35 0.39 4.20 -12.42
N ARG A 36 0.93 4.57 -13.58
CA ARG A 36 0.64 3.91 -14.86
C ARG A 36 1.24 2.51 -14.90
N ASP A 37 2.50 2.35 -14.53
CA ASP A 37 3.16 1.04 -14.47
C ASP A 37 2.42 0.11 -13.50
N LEU A 38 1.99 0.64 -12.34
CA LEU A 38 1.24 -0.12 -11.35
C LEU A 38 -0.12 -0.62 -11.86
N VAL A 39 -0.81 0.18 -12.67
CA VAL A 39 -2.08 -0.22 -13.30
C VAL A 39 -1.83 -1.25 -14.40
N GLU A 40 -0.81 -1.06 -15.23
CA GLU A 40 -0.43 -1.98 -16.30
C GLU A 40 -0.08 -3.37 -15.75
N MET A 41 0.73 -3.43 -14.69
CA MET A 41 1.08 -4.67 -14.00
C MET A 41 -0.14 -5.41 -13.40
N MET A 42 -1.23 -4.71 -13.09
CA MET A 42 -2.45 -5.35 -12.63
C MET A 42 -3.29 -5.89 -13.77
N VAL A 43 -3.36 -5.16 -14.89
CA VAL A 43 -4.02 -5.66 -16.09
C VAL A 43 -3.35 -6.96 -16.53
N GLU A 44 -2.02 -7.03 -16.51
CA GLU A 44 -1.26 -8.26 -16.80
C GLU A 44 -1.58 -9.41 -15.83
N ARG A 45 -1.94 -9.10 -14.58
CA ARG A 45 -2.34 -10.10 -13.56
C ARG A 45 -3.83 -10.45 -13.59
N GLY A 46 -4.57 -9.96 -14.59
CA GLY A 46 -6.01 -10.20 -14.73
C GLY A 46 -6.89 -9.35 -13.80
N LEU A 47 -6.32 -8.30 -13.20
CA LEU A 47 -7.02 -7.38 -12.32
C LEU A 47 -7.35 -6.09 -13.08
N LEU A 48 -8.58 -5.99 -13.58
CA LEU A 48 -9.10 -4.80 -14.23
C LEU A 48 -9.43 -3.72 -13.18
N LEU A 49 -8.40 -2.98 -12.75
CA LEU A 49 -8.54 -1.86 -11.84
C LEU A 49 -8.47 -0.54 -12.60
N ALA A 50 -9.48 0.32 -12.40
CA ALA A 50 -9.43 1.68 -12.90
C ALA A 50 -8.30 2.46 -12.21
N HIS A 51 -7.61 3.30 -12.99
CA HIS A 51 -6.55 4.19 -12.48
C HIS A 51 -7.03 5.07 -11.32
N THR A 52 -8.29 5.48 -11.34
CA THR A 52 -8.94 6.26 -10.27
C THR A 52 -9.06 5.47 -8.96
N THR A 53 -9.31 4.17 -9.01
CA THR A 53 -9.38 3.29 -7.83
C THR A 53 -8.01 3.19 -7.15
N VAL A 54 -6.95 2.98 -7.93
CA VAL A 54 -5.59 2.93 -7.41
C VAL A 54 -5.18 4.28 -6.80
N LEU A 55 -5.53 5.39 -7.47
CA LEU A 55 -5.28 6.73 -6.95
C LEU A 55 -6.00 6.98 -5.61
N HIS A 56 -7.25 6.56 -5.47
CA HIS A 56 -8.00 6.67 -4.21
C HIS A 56 -7.40 5.84 -3.09
N TRP A 57 -6.96 4.61 -3.38
CA TRP A 57 -6.26 3.77 -2.42
C TRP A 57 -4.93 4.39 -2.00
N LEU A 58 -4.13 4.88 -2.95
CA LEU A 58 -2.88 5.56 -2.62
C LEU A 58 -3.14 6.81 -1.77
N ARG A 59 -4.10 7.67 -2.12
CA ARG A 59 -4.41 8.84 -1.30
C ARG A 59 -4.83 8.47 0.13
N ARG A 60 -5.60 7.40 0.29
CA ARG A 60 -6.12 6.97 1.59
C ARG A 60 -5.08 6.24 2.45
N TYR A 61 -4.33 5.31 1.86
CA TYR A 61 -3.47 4.37 2.60
C TYR A 61 -1.98 4.73 2.57
N THR A 62 -1.50 5.49 1.57
CA THR A 62 -0.09 5.93 1.52
C THR A 62 0.37 6.65 2.79
N PRO A 63 -0.35 7.63 3.37
CA PRO A 63 0.14 8.31 4.57
C PRO A 63 0.32 7.34 5.77
N GLU A 64 -0.57 6.35 5.90
CA GLU A 64 -0.49 5.36 6.97
C GLU A 64 0.62 4.34 6.74
N LEU A 65 0.84 3.95 5.47
CA LEU A 65 1.90 3.02 5.07
C LEU A 65 3.28 3.65 5.13
N VAL A 66 3.42 4.93 4.76
CA VAL A 66 4.66 5.71 4.95
C VAL A 66 4.99 5.84 6.43
N LYS A 67 4.00 6.16 7.28
CA LYS A 67 4.19 6.22 8.74
C LYS A 67 4.61 4.89 9.36
N ARG A 68 4.20 3.76 8.76
CA ARG A 68 4.65 2.42 9.16
C ARG A 68 6.03 2.08 8.62
N CYS A 69 6.31 2.36 7.34
CA CYS A 69 7.63 2.14 6.74
C CYS A 69 8.72 2.92 7.47
N ASN A 70 8.50 4.21 7.75
CA ASN A 70 9.44 5.04 8.50
C ASN A 70 9.63 4.59 9.96
N ARG A 71 8.65 3.88 10.55
CA ARG A 71 8.81 3.25 11.87
C ARG A 71 9.60 1.95 11.81
N SER A 72 9.58 1.27 10.67
CA SER A 72 10.27 0.00 10.45
C SER A 72 11.77 0.21 10.19
N THR A 73 12.18 1.43 9.81
CA THR A 73 13.58 1.79 9.54
C THR A 73 14.35 2.24 10.78
N THR A 74 13.75 2.21 11.98
CA THR A 74 14.46 2.52 13.22
C THR A 74 15.06 1.23 13.81
N GLY A 75 16.34 0.94 13.50
CA GLY A 75 17.14 0.01 14.30
C GLY A 75 17.88 -1.12 13.58
N THR A 76 18.41 -0.94 12.37
CA THR A 76 19.47 -1.82 11.85
C THR A 76 20.63 -0.96 11.34
N GLY A 77 21.42 -0.49 12.30
CA GLY A 77 22.55 0.42 12.05
C GLY A 77 23.19 0.93 13.34
N ARG A 78 23.47 0.05 14.29
CA ARG A 78 24.45 0.26 15.36
C ARG A 78 25.14 -1.09 15.61
N SER A 79 26.21 -1.31 14.89
CA SER A 79 27.31 -2.21 15.26
C SER A 79 28.58 -1.49 14.85
#